data_AF-A0A6V7ILA2-F1
#
_entry.id   AF-A0A6V7ILA2-F1
#
_cell.length_a   1.000
_cell.length_b   1.000
_cell.length_c   1.000
_cell.angle_alpha   90.00
_cell.angle_beta   90.00
_cell.angle_gamma   90.00
#
_symmetry.space_group_name_H-M   'P 1'
#
loop_
_entity.id
_entity.type
_entity.pdbx_description
1 polymer ?
#
loop_
_entity_poly.entity_id
_entity_poly.type
_entity_poly.pdbx_seq_one_letter_code
_entity_poly.pdbx_strand_id
1 'polypeptide(L)'
;TGAVLYGRVAAPGQFKYQVLLRLKKGTARGTCSGGIIDETHILTAWHCVDGLGRDNIEVVVGAVKYSDDPNGKLHFVKEVRLHRSRSCQPGEHRCYDIAVIT
;
A
#
# COMPACT_ATOMS: atom_id res chain seq x y z
N THR A 1 -8.04 -3.35 -15.02
CA THR A 1 -7.37 -4.19 -14.00
C THR A 1 -6.02 -4.59 -14.56
N GLY A 2 -4.93 -4.30 -13.86
CA GLY A 2 -3.59 -4.74 -14.26
C GLY A 2 -3.36 -6.18 -13.79
N ALA A 3 -2.86 -7.03 -14.67
CA ALA A 3 -2.42 -8.38 -14.33
C ALA A 3 -0.90 -8.46 -14.52
N VAL A 4 -0.22 -9.24 -13.68
CA VAL A 4 1.16 -9.63 -13.94
C VAL A 4 1.12 -10.70 -15.04
N LEU A 5 1.22 -10.26 -16.30
CA LEU A 5 1.20 -11.16 -17.45
C LEU A 5 2.47 -12.00 -17.46
N TYR A 6 2.31 -13.32 -17.61
CA TYR A 6 3.43 -14.29 -17.59
C TYR A 6 4.26 -14.25 -16.30
N GLY A 7 3.64 -13.83 -15.19
CA GLY A 7 4.27 -13.83 -13.88
C GLY A 7 4.64 -15.24 -13.40
N ARG A 8 5.62 -15.29 -12.50
CA ARG A 8 5.96 -16.49 -11.74
C ARG A 8 5.76 -16.21 -10.25
N VAL A 9 5.48 -17.26 -9.47
CA VAL A 9 5.38 -17.15 -8.02
C VAL A 9 6.70 -16.61 -7.46
N ALA A 10 6.62 -15.57 -6.64
CA ALA A 10 7.80 -14.99 -6.00
C ALA A 10 8.34 -15.94 -4.93
N ALA A 11 9.66 -16.09 -4.86
CA ALA A 11 10.29 -16.82 -3.77
C ALA A 11 10.20 -16.01 -2.46
N PRO A 12 10.19 -16.67 -1.29
CA PRO A 12 10.26 -15.96 -0.01
C PRO A 12 11.46 -15.02 0.06
N GLY A 13 11.22 -13.77 0.43
CA GLY A 13 12.24 -12.74 0.53
C GLY A 13 12.80 -12.21 -0.81
N GLN A 14 12.23 -12.60 -1.96
CA GLN A 14 12.66 -12.09 -3.27
C GLN A 14 12.44 -10.58 -3.40
N PHE A 15 11.35 -10.07 -2.82
CA PHE A 15 10.99 -8.65 -2.82
C PHE A 15 10.82 -8.17 -1.38
N LYS A 16 11.94 -7.98 -0.66
CA LYS A 16 11.95 -7.71 0.79
C LYS A 16 11.20 -6.44 1.21
N TYR A 17 11.04 -5.50 0.28
CA TYR A 17 10.37 -4.22 0.52
C TYR A 17 8.87 -4.25 0.22
N GLN A 18 8.33 -5.36 -0.31
CA GLN A 18 6.93 -5.47 -0.69
C GLN A 18 6.02 -5.44 0.55
N VAL A 19 4.98 -4.62 0.48
CA VAL A 19 3.99 -4.46 1.55
C VAL A 19 2.58 -4.71 0.99
N LEU A 20 1.77 -5.42 1.76
CA LEU A 20 0.32 -5.49 1.55
C LEU A 20 -0.36 -4.46 2.47
N LEU A 21 -1.14 -3.56 1.87
CA LEU A 21 -2.04 -2.68 2.60
C LEU A 21 -3.45 -3.29 2.59
N ARG A 22 -4.04 -3.48 3.77
CA ARG A 22 -5.45 -3.84 3.92
C ARG A 22 -6.22 -2.60 4.33
N LEU A 23 -7.28 -2.30 3.59
CA LEU A 23 -7.98 -1.03 3.64
C LEU A 23 -9.45 -1.27 3.98
N LYS A 24 -10.03 -0.41 4.82
CA LYS A 24 -11.45 -0.43 5.16
C LYS A 24 -12.10 0.92 4.88
N LYS A 25 -13.18 0.95 4.11
CA LYS A 25 -13.97 2.16 3.85
C LYS A 25 -15.43 1.88 4.15
N GLY A 26 -15.86 2.20 5.37
CA GLY A 26 -17.16 1.79 5.88
C GLY A 26 -17.24 0.26 5.98
N THR A 27 -18.16 -0.34 5.22
CA THR A 27 -18.31 -1.81 5.11
C THR A 27 -17.44 -2.44 4.02
N ALA A 28 -16.91 -1.63 3.09
CA ALA A 28 -16.08 -2.11 2.00
C ALA A 28 -14.65 -2.42 2.48
N ARG A 29 -14.10 -3.52 1.96
CA ARG A 29 -12.69 -3.89 2.13
C ARG A 29 -11.97 -3.74 0.80
N GLY A 30 -10.76 -3.21 0.83
CA GLY A 30 -9.89 -3.07 -0.32
C GLY A 30 -8.46 -3.45 0.04
N THR A 31 -7.63 -3.56 -0.99
CA THR A 31 -6.20 -3.78 -0.82
C THR A 31 -5.39 -2.93 -1.77
N CYS A 32 -4.20 -2.55 -1.32
CA CYS A 32 -3.20 -1.87 -2.10
C CYS A 32 -1.81 -2.45 -1.79
N SER A 33 -0.81 -2.01 -2.53
CA SER A 33 0.60 -2.32 -2.24
C SER A 33 1.34 -1.10 -1.72
N GLY A 34 2.49 -1.35 -1.11
CA GLY A 34 3.46 -0.32 -0.74
C GLY A 34 4.89 -0.85 -0.78
N GLY A 35 5.84 0.06 -0.59
CA GLY A 35 7.27 -0.22 -0.50
C GLY A 35 7.84 0.28 0.82
N ILE A 36 8.57 -0.56 1.54
CA ILE A 36 9.38 -0.14 2.69
C ILE A 36 10.49 0.78 2.18
N ILE A 37 10.56 2.00 2.69
CA ILE A 37 11.60 2.98 2.34
C ILE A 37 12.59 3.24 3.49
N ASP A 38 12.19 2.97 4.72
CA ASP A 38 13.06 2.92 5.90
C ASP A 38 12.39 2.07 7.02
N GLU A 39 12.92 2.14 8.24
CA GLU A 39 12.45 1.35 9.40
C GLU A 39 11.00 1.61 9.79
N THR A 40 10.46 2.79 9.51
CA THR A 40 9.14 3.23 9.99
C THR A 40 8.23 3.77 8.88
N HIS A 41 8.69 3.86 7.63
CA HIS A 41 7.93 4.47 6.56
C HIS A 41 7.65 3.52 5.40
N ILE A 42 6.39 3.53 4.95
CA ILE A 42 5.92 2.85 3.74
C ILE A 42 5.55 3.89 2.68
N LEU A 43 6.12 3.77 1.48
CA LEU A 43 5.71 4.50 0.30
C LEU A 43 4.54 3.79 -0.38
N THR A 44 3.49 4.52 -0.73
CA THR A 44 2.34 4.01 -1.48
C THR A 44 1.75 5.10 -2.38
N ALA A 45 0.64 4.79 -3.04
CA ALA A 45 -0.09 5.73 -3.87
C ALA A 45 -1.07 6.56 -3.03
N TRP A 46 -1.27 7.82 -3.42
CA TRP A 46 -2.24 8.72 -2.80
C TRP A 46 -3.66 8.12 -2.85
N HIS A 47 -4.07 7.58 -4.00
CA HIS A 47 -5.43 7.06 -4.20
C HIS A 47 -5.72 5.79 -3.39
N CYS A 48 -4.70 5.12 -2.87
CA CYS A 48 -4.87 3.97 -2.00
C CYS A 48 -5.37 4.36 -0.61
N VAL A 49 -4.99 5.54 -0.12
CA VAL A 49 -5.18 5.92 1.29
C VAL A 49 -6.00 7.20 1.48
N ASP A 50 -6.33 7.90 0.39
CA ASP A 50 -7.19 9.06 0.43
C ASP A 50 -8.60 8.78 1.00
N GLY A 51 -9.05 9.70 1.87
CA GLY A 51 -10.33 9.62 2.54
C GLY A 51 -10.45 8.47 3.54
N LEU A 52 -9.34 7.80 3.90
CA LEU A 52 -9.30 6.78 4.94
C LEU A 52 -8.70 7.36 6.22
N GLY A 53 -9.33 7.09 7.36
CA GLY A 53 -8.68 7.29 8.66
C GLY A 53 -7.61 6.23 8.90
N ARG A 54 -6.54 6.58 9.63
CA ARG A 54 -5.40 5.68 9.90
C ARG A 54 -5.80 4.31 10.46
N ASP A 55 -6.83 4.26 11.31
CA ASP A 55 -7.30 3.02 11.95
C ASP A 55 -8.01 2.07 10.97
N ASN A 56 -8.23 2.53 9.73
CA ASN A 56 -8.77 1.73 8.64
C ASN A 56 -7.70 1.23 7.68
N ILE A 57 -6.41 1.41 8.02
CA ILE A 57 -5.27 0.99 7.22
C ILE A 57 -4.42 0.06 8.09
N GLU A 58 -4.23 -1.15 7.58
CA GLU A 58 -3.35 -2.16 8.17
C GLU A 58 -2.18 -2.41 7.22
N VAL A 59 -0.96 -2.37 7.76
CA VAL A 59 0.27 -2.60 7.01
C VAL A 59 0.76 -4.01 7.30
N VAL A 60 0.86 -4.85 6.27
CA VAL A 60 1.38 -6.23 6.40
C VAL A 60 2.70 -6.34 5.64
N VAL A 61 3.77 -6.62 6.37
CA VAL A 61 5.13 -6.81 5.83
C VAL A 61 5.55 -8.28 5.90
N GLY A 62 6.50 -8.69 5.06
CA GLY A 62 7.06 -10.05 5.08
C GLY A 62 6.17 -11.15 4.52
N ALA A 63 4.92 -10.83 4.17
CA ALA A 63 3.99 -11.76 3.53
C ALA A 63 4.38 -12.02 2.07
N VAL A 64 4.35 -13.30 1.68
CA VAL A 64 4.52 -13.80 0.30
C VAL A 64 3.18 -14.28 -0.26
N LYS A 65 2.30 -14.78 0.61
CA LYS A 65 0.90 -15.12 0.32
C LYS A 65 -0.03 -14.01 0.77
N TYR A 66 -1.11 -13.83 0.02
CA TYR A 66 -2.12 -12.81 0.29
C TYR A 66 -2.88 -13.06 1.61
N SER A 67 -3.24 -14.32 1.87
CA SER A 67 -3.96 -14.78 3.06
C SER A 67 -3.17 -15.86 3.79
N ASP A 68 -3.33 -15.91 5.12
CA ASP A 68 -2.79 -16.94 6.01
C ASP A 68 -1.27 -17.19 5.85
N ASP A 69 -0.51 -16.13 5.58
CA ASP A 69 0.95 -16.21 5.56
C ASP A 69 1.51 -16.09 6.98
N PRO A 70 2.14 -17.13 7.53
CA PRO A 70 2.74 -17.08 8.87
C PRO A 70 3.92 -16.09 8.97
N ASN A 71 4.49 -15.65 7.84
CA ASN A 71 5.56 -14.65 7.81
C ASN A 71 5.02 -13.21 7.80
N GLY A 72 3.72 -13.03 7.56
CA GLY A 72 3.09 -11.71 7.54
C GLY A 72 3.06 -11.09 8.93
N LYS A 73 3.66 -9.90 9.07
CA LYS A 73 3.63 -9.13 10.31
C LYS A 73 2.77 -7.90 10.13
N LEU A 74 1.79 -7.73 11.02
CA LEU A 74 0.87 -6.61 11.04
C LEU A 74 1.47 -5.43 11.81
N HIS A 75 1.38 -4.25 11.22
CA HIS A 75 1.70 -2.97 11.83
C HIS A 75 0.51 -2.02 11.68
N PHE A 76 0.22 -1.27 12.74
CA PHE A 76 -0.83 -0.24 12.74
C PHE A 76 -0.25 1.12 12.35
N VAL A 77 -1.06 1.92 11.67
CA VAL A 77 -0.65 3.22 11.15
C VAL A 77 -0.77 4.29 12.22
N LYS A 78 0.30 5.05 12.42
CA LYS A 78 0.35 6.26 13.24
C LYS A 78 -0.13 7.47 12.44
N GLU A 79 0.34 7.63 11.20
CA GLU A 79 0.08 8.79 10.35
C GLU A 79 0.03 8.43 8.86
N VAL A 80 -0.79 9.16 8.10
CA VAL A 80 -0.82 9.10 6.64
C VAL A 80 -0.52 10.48 6.09
N ARG A 81 0.56 10.60 5.32
CA ARG A 81 1.04 11.83 4.70
C ARG A 81 0.81 11.77 3.20
N LEU A 82 -0.29 12.35 2.76
CA LEU A 82 -0.60 12.56 1.35
C LEU A 82 0.33 13.63 0.75
N HIS A 83 0.72 13.47 -0.51
CA HIS A 83 1.35 14.57 -1.23
C HIS A 83 0.44 15.82 -1.22
N ARG A 84 1.04 17.01 -1.02
CA ARG A 84 0.32 18.28 -0.78
C ARG A 84 -0.67 18.66 -1.89
N SER A 85 -0.35 18.28 -3.12
CA SER A 85 -1.20 18.54 -4.28
C SER A 85 -1.54 17.23 -4.97
N ARG A 86 -2.81 17.08 -5.37
CA ARG A 86 -3.29 16.08 -6.33
C ARG A 86 -3.55 16.71 -7.71
N SER A 87 -3.34 18.02 -7.84
CA SER A 87 -3.68 18.76 -9.07
C SER A 87 -2.87 18.26 -10.26
N CYS A 88 -3.56 18.12 -11.38
CA CYS A 88 -3.03 17.69 -12.66
C CYS A 88 -3.08 18.83 -13.67
N GLN A 89 -2.22 18.81 -14.69
CA GLN A 89 -2.45 19.61 -15.89
C GLN A 89 -3.65 19.04 -16.69
N PRO A 90 -4.29 19.85 -17.55
CA PRO A 90 -5.36 19.36 -18.42
C PRO A 90 -4.90 18.16 -19.26
N GLY A 91 -5.64 17.06 -19.21
CA GLY A 91 -5.31 15.81 -19.90
C GLY A 91 -4.44 14.83 -19.11
N GLU A 92 -3.93 15.23 -17.94
CA GLU A 92 -3.20 14.32 -17.05
C GLU A 92 -4.12 13.64 -16.02
N HIS A 93 -3.72 12.45 -15.60
CA HIS A 93 -4.41 11.67 -14.59
C HIS A 93 -3.42 11.17 -13.54
N ARG A 94 -3.86 11.07 -12.28
CA ARG A 94 -3.07 10.52 -11.15
C ARG A 94 -1.73 11.25 -10.91
N CYS A 95 -1.74 12.57 -11.05
CA CYS A 95 -0.57 13.39 -10.75
C CYS A 95 -0.31 13.40 -9.25
N TYR A 96 0.98 13.30 -8.89
CA TYR A 96 1.41 13.23 -7.51
C TYR A 96 0.66 12.16 -6.69
N ASP A 97 0.37 11.03 -7.34
CA ASP A 97 -0.31 9.88 -6.74
C ASP A 97 0.65 9.11 -5.82
N ILE A 98 1.11 9.78 -4.77
CA ILE A 98 2.12 9.34 -3.83
C ILE A 98 1.73 9.74 -2.41
N ALA A 99 1.95 8.83 -1.47
CA ALA A 99 1.73 9.03 -0.04
C ALA A 99 2.76 8.24 0.78
N VAL A 100 3.03 8.72 1.99
CA VAL A 100 3.89 8.03 2.96
C VAL A 100 3.06 7.69 4.19
N ILE A 101 3.15 6.45 4.65
CA ILE A 101 2.52 5.94 5.87
C ILE A 101 3.61 5.78 6.93
N THR A 102 3.30 6.13 8.17
CA THR A 102 4.16 5.96 9.36
C THR A 102 3.40 5.22 10.45
#